data_AF-A0A2C0ZMI1-F1
#
_entry.id   AF-A0A2C0ZMI1-F1
#
_cell.length_a   1.000
_cell.length_b   1.000
_cell.length_c   1.000
_cell.angle_alpha   90.00
_cell.angle_beta   90.00
_cell.angle_gamma   90.00
#
_symmetry.space_group_name_H-M   'P 1'
#
loop_
_entity.id
_entity.type
_entity.pdbx_description
1 polymer ?
#
loop_
_entity_poly.entity_id
_entity_poly.type
_entity_poly.pdbx_seq_one_letter_code
_entity_poly.pdbx_strand_id
1 'polypeptide(L)'
;MNFQFHFDEYHLASDIIITLVNYITLGYLFYWVYKTNTLKPKVWKALIAMLIGIFVFSINLNFDHYRIEIPILPLGLWILYWICKRNDHQDRWGKYRRFAWAGFLIRFFFLITSLLKTLIDSVIY
;
A
#
# COMPACT_ATOMS: atom_id res chain seq x y z
N MET A 1 -35.52 -7.69 -28.59
CA MET A 1 -34.61 -8.25 -27.57
C MET A 1 -33.59 -7.16 -27.27
N ASN A 2 -33.86 -6.35 -26.25
CA ASN A 2 -33.01 -5.20 -25.92
C ASN A 2 -31.71 -5.72 -25.31
N PHE A 3 -30.61 -5.58 -26.05
CA PHE A 3 -29.27 -5.77 -25.53
C PHE A 3 -28.92 -4.57 -24.64
N GLN A 4 -29.48 -4.54 -23.42
CA GLN A 4 -28.89 -3.79 -22.32
C GLN A 4 -27.69 -4.60 -21.83
N PHE A 5 -26.55 -4.42 -22.48
CA PHE A 5 -25.29 -4.88 -21.92
C PHE A 5 -25.13 -4.20 -20.55
N HIS A 6 -24.98 -5.02 -19.50
CA HIS A 6 -24.77 -4.60 -18.12
C HIS A 6 -23.47 -3.78 -18.02
N PHE A 7 -23.58 -2.46 -17.97
CA PHE A 7 -22.45 -1.57 -17.69
C PHE A 7 -21.84 -1.82 -16.30
N ASP A 8 -22.54 -2.54 -15.40
CA ASP A 8 -22.03 -2.96 -14.10
C ASP A 8 -20.90 -4.01 -14.17
N GLU A 9 -20.87 -4.89 -15.19
CA GLU A 9 -19.84 -5.95 -15.28
C GLU A 9 -18.43 -5.39 -15.55
N TYR A 10 -18.35 -4.30 -16.31
CA TYR A 10 -17.09 -3.73 -16.73
C TYR A 10 -16.42 -2.92 -15.61
N HIS A 11 -17.19 -2.30 -14.68
CA HIS A 11 -16.63 -1.64 -13.50
C HIS A 11 -16.03 -2.67 -12.54
N LEU A 12 -16.66 -3.84 -12.43
CA LEU A 12 -16.11 -4.96 -11.65
C LEU A 12 -14.79 -5.47 -12.26
N ALA A 13 -14.67 -5.48 -13.59
CA ALA A 13 -13.44 -5.91 -14.27
C ALA A 13 -12.26 -4.97 -13.98
N SER A 14 -12.44 -3.65 -14.07
CA SER A 14 -11.37 -2.68 -13.78
C SER A 14 -10.94 -2.74 -12.31
N ASP A 15 -11.90 -2.89 -11.39
CA ASP A 15 -11.64 -3.06 -9.95
C ASP A 15 -10.80 -4.30 -9.64
N ILE A 16 -11.17 -5.46 -10.21
CA ILE A 16 -10.47 -6.72 -9.99
C ILE A 16 -9.04 -6.63 -10.50
N ILE A 17 -8.83 -6.06 -11.69
CA ILE A 17 -7.49 -5.92 -12.29
C ILE A 17 -6.60 -5.02 -11.43
N ILE A 18 -7.08 -3.84 -11.05
CA ILE A 18 -6.31 -2.90 -10.22
C ILE A 18 -6.00 -3.51 -8.85
N THR A 19 -6.96 -4.22 -8.26
CA THR A 19 -6.78 -4.91 -6.97
C THR A 19 -5.71 -6.00 -7.08
N LEU A 20 -5.75 -6.84 -8.12
CA LEU A 20 -4.74 -7.86 -8.37
C LEU A 20 -3.34 -7.25 -8.56
N VAL A 21 -3.22 -6.19 -9.35
CA VAL A 21 -1.96 -5.47 -9.57
C VAL A 21 -1.41 -4.95 -8.24
N ASN A 22 -2.26 -4.37 -7.39
CA ASN A 22 -1.88 -3.88 -6.07
C ASN A 22 -1.35 -5.00 -5.15
N TYR A 23 -2.05 -6.13 -5.04
CA TYR A 23 -1.59 -7.25 -4.20
C TYR A 23 -0.34 -7.94 -4.74
N ILE A 24 -0.22 -8.11 -6.06
CA ILE A 24 1.00 -8.66 -6.69
C ILE A 24 2.18 -7.74 -6.41
N THR A 25 1.99 -6.42 -6.56
CA THR A 25 3.03 -5.42 -6.29
C THR A 25 3.44 -5.43 -4.83
N LEU A 26 2.48 -5.54 -3.90
CA LEU A 26 2.76 -5.66 -2.46
C LEU A 26 3.62 -6.91 -2.15
N GLY A 27 3.24 -8.06 -2.69
CA GLY A 27 3.98 -9.32 -2.50
C GLY A 27 5.38 -9.27 -3.10
N TYR A 28 5.51 -8.73 -4.31
CA TYR A 28 6.79 -8.52 -4.97
C TYR A 28 7.69 -7.57 -4.17
N LEU A 29 7.14 -6.45 -3.70
CA LEU A 29 7.87 -5.48 -2.88
C LEU A 29 8.35 -6.11 -1.57
N PHE A 30 7.49 -6.89 -0.90
CA PHE A 30 7.89 -7.63 0.31
C PHE A 30 9.06 -8.58 0.03
N TYR A 31 8.96 -9.38 -1.05
CA TYR A 31 10.01 -10.31 -1.45
C TYR A 31 11.32 -9.59 -1.78
N TRP A 32 11.25 -8.50 -2.55
CA TRP A 32 12.41 -7.70 -2.95
C TRP A 32 13.11 -7.07 -1.74
N VAL A 33 12.34 -6.46 -0.83
CA VAL A 33 12.88 -5.89 0.42
C VAL A 33 13.48 -6.98 1.29
N TYR A 34 12.82 -8.13 1.41
CA TYR A 34 13.32 -9.26 2.20
C TYR A 34 14.65 -9.79 1.66
N LYS A 35 14.77 -9.95 0.33
CA LYS A 35 16.00 -10.42 -0.33
C LYS A 35 17.15 -9.42 -0.20
N THR A 36 16.85 -8.13 -0.29
CA THR A 36 17.84 -7.04 -0.27
C THR A 36 18.24 -6.63 1.16
N ASN A 37 17.51 -7.08 2.18
CA ASN A 37 17.84 -6.78 3.57
C ASN A 37 19.00 -7.66 4.06
N THR A 38 20.11 -7.03 4.42
CA THR A 38 21.32 -7.72 4.93
C THR A 38 21.03 -8.42 6.25
N LEU A 39 20.23 -7.78 7.11
CA LEU A 39 19.79 -8.32 8.39
C LEU A 39 18.48 -9.10 8.20
N LYS A 40 18.56 -10.37 7.80
CA LYS A 40 17.39 -11.23 7.57
C LYS A 40 16.54 -11.39 8.85
N PRO A 41 15.35 -10.77 8.94
CA PRO A 41 14.44 -10.99 10.07
C PRO A 41 13.67 -12.29 9.89
N LYS A 42 13.06 -12.77 10.97
CA LYS A 42 12.05 -13.83 10.84
C LYS A 42 10.91 -13.30 9.96
N VAL A 43 10.47 -14.08 8.98
CA VAL A 43 9.45 -13.70 7.98
C VAL A 43 8.20 -13.08 8.64
N TRP A 44 7.66 -13.73 9.68
CA TRP A 44 6.51 -13.21 10.44
C TRP A 44 6.75 -11.83 11.06
N LYS A 45 7.96 -11.54 11.56
CA LYS A 45 8.28 -10.21 12.13
C LYS A 45 8.45 -9.16 11.05
N ALA A 46 8.99 -9.54 9.89
CA ALA A 46 9.09 -8.66 8.73
C ALA A 46 7.71 -8.29 8.19
N LEU A 47 6.80 -9.27 8.14
CA LEU A 47 5.42 -9.08 7.72
C LEU A 47 4.69 -8.10 8.64
N ILE A 48 4.80 -8.27 9.97
CA ILE A 48 4.26 -7.32 10.94
C ILE A 48 4.85 -5.92 10.74
N ALA A 49 6.16 -5.79 10.57
CA ALA A 49 6.80 -4.49 10.36
C ALA A 49 6.31 -3.79 9.08
N MET A 50 6.08 -4.54 8.01
CA MET A 50 5.51 -4.01 6.77
C MET A 50 4.04 -3.62 6.96
N LEU A 51 3.22 -4.47 7.59
CA LEU A 51 1.82 -4.15 7.91
C LEU A 51 1.70 -2.88 8.75
N ILE A 52 2.56 -2.73 9.76
CA ILE A 52 2.65 -1.49 10.53
C ILE A 52 3.02 -0.33 9.59
N GLY A 53 4.01 -0.50 8.71
CA GLY A 53 4.42 0.52 7.73
C GLY A 53 3.32 0.97 6.76
N ILE A 54 2.38 0.07 6.40
CA ILE A 54 1.20 0.38 5.58
C ILE A 54 0.27 1.35 6.32
N PHE A 55 0.28 1.34 7.65
CA PHE A 55 -0.50 2.25 8.47
C PHE A 55 0.03 3.68 8.33
N VAL A 56 -0.80 4.55 7.76
CA VAL A 56 -0.44 5.90 7.37
C VAL A 56 -1.58 6.84 7.70
N PHE A 57 -1.21 8.05 8.12
CA PHE A 57 -2.18 9.13 8.17
C PHE A 57 -2.39 9.67 6.76
N SER A 58 -3.60 9.49 6.23
CA SER A 58 -4.04 10.10 4.98
C SER A 58 -4.94 11.30 5.23
N ILE A 59 -4.82 12.32 4.38
CA ILE A 59 -5.83 13.37 4.27
C ILE A 59 -6.74 13.01 3.11
N ASN A 60 -8.05 13.06 3.38
CA ASN A 60 -9.06 12.78 2.38
C ASN A 60 -9.46 14.09 1.72
N LEU A 61 -9.16 14.21 0.43
CA LEU A 61 -9.69 15.28 -0.41
C LEU A 61 -10.96 14.76 -1.08
N ASN A 62 -12.10 15.31 -0.69
CA ASN A 62 -13.37 15.01 -1.32
C ASN A 62 -13.58 16.00 -2.47
N PHE A 63 -13.58 15.48 -3.69
CA PHE A 63 -14.17 16.12 -4.86
C PHE A 63 -15.55 15.50 -5.05
N ASP A 64 -16.55 16.22 -5.56
CA ASP A 64 -17.98 15.85 -5.56
C ASP A 64 -18.27 14.34 -5.62
N HIS A 65 -17.68 13.64 -6.60
CA HIS A 65 -17.88 12.19 -6.81
C HIS A 65 -16.65 11.32 -6.49
N TYR A 66 -15.51 11.91 -6.11
CA TYR A 66 -14.24 11.19 -5.93
C TYR A 66 -13.58 11.52 -4.59
N ARG A 67 -13.18 10.47 -3.87
CA ARG A 67 -12.39 10.60 -2.63
C ARG A 67 -10.95 10.19 -2.92
N ILE A 68 -10.03 11.14 -2.75
CA ILE A 68 -8.59 10.89 -2.92
C ILE A 68 -7.94 10.89 -1.53
N GLU A 69 -7.37 9.75 -1.14
CA GLU A 69 -6.68 9.59 0.15
C GLU A 69 -5.18 9.83 0.01
N ILE A 70 -4.69 11.04 0.26
CA ILE A 70 -3.25 11.33 0.13
C ILE A 70 -2.51 10.87 1.39
N PRO A 71 -1.58 9.89 1.30
CA PRO A 71 -0.75 9.48 2.42
C PRO A 71 0.29 10.57 2.75
N ILE A 72 0.21 11.20 3.94
CA ILE A 72 1.10 12.32 4.30
C ILE A 72 2.08 11.92 5.41
N LEU A 73 1.60 11.31 6.49
CA LEU A 73 2.49 10.94 7.61
C LEU A 73 2.68 9.42 7.72
N PRO A 74 3.95 8.94 7.76
CA PRO A 74 4.28 7.53 7.97
C PRO A 74 4.08 7.13 9.43
N LEU A 75 2.85 7.17 9.95
CA LEU A 75 2.53 6.82 11.35
C LEU A 75 3.08 5.45 11.74
N GLY A 76 2.97 4.47 10.85
CA GLY A 76 3.56 3.14 11.02
C GLY A 76 5.04 3.16 11.34
N LEU A 77 5.79 4.04 10.67
CA LEU A 77 7.22 4.19 10.89
C LEU A 77 7.52 4.75 12.28
N TRP A 78 6.75 5.74 12.72
CA TRP A 78 6.85 6.32 14.07
C TRP A 78 6.49 5.31 15.16
N ILE A 79 5.44 4.53 14.96
CA ILE A 79 5.02 3.46 15.88
C ILE A 79 6.14 2.43 16.01
N LEU A 80 6.67 1.94 14.88
CA LEU A 80 7.73 0.94 14.88
C LEU A 80 9.03 1.49 15.48
N TYR A 81 9.35 2.76 15.22
CA TYR A 81 10.49 3.45 15.82
C TYR A 81 10.37 3.52 17.33
N TRP A 82 9.20 3.90 17.86
CA TRP A 82 8.97 3.96 19.32
C TRP A 82 9.08 2.58 19.97
N ILE A 83 8.49 1.54 19.37
CA ILE A 83 8.58 0.15 19.86
C ILE A 83 10.04 -0.32 19.88
N CYS A 84 10.83 -0.01 18.84
CA CYS A 84 12.24 -0.41 18.78
C CYS A 84 13.12 0.42 19.72
N LYS A 85 12.83 1.72 19.89
CA LYS A 85 13.56 2.64 20.77
C LYS A 85 13.39 2.28 22.25
N ARG A 86 12.20 1.83 22.66
CA ARG A 86 11.90 1.43 24.05
C ARG A 86 12.82 0.31 24.57
N ASN A 87 13.41 -0.48 23.67
CA ASN A 87 14.25 -1.63 24.04
C ASN A 87 15.75 -1.37 23.85
N ASP A 88 16.20 -0.13 23.62
CA ASP A 88 17.62 0.26 23.56
C ASP A 88 18.49 -0.57 22.58
N HIS A 89 17.92 -1.01 21.47
CA HIS A 89 18.60 -1.82 20.46
C HIS A 89 18.53 -1.13 19.10
N GLN A 90 19.46 -0.19 18.84
CA GLN A 90 19.55 0.53 17.56
C GLN A 90 19.67 -0.43 16.36
N ASP A 91 20.33 -1.58 16.53
CA ASP A 91 20.44 -2.61 15.49
C ASP A 91 19.10 -3.22 15.08
N ARG A 92 18.14 -3.30 16.02
CA ARG A 92 16.80 -3.80 15.71
C ARG A 92 16.02 -2.81 14.85
N TRP A 93 16.16 -1.51 15.08
CA TRP A 93 15.52 -0.51 14.22
C TRP A 93 16.05 -0.61 12.79
N GLY A 94 17.38 -0.69 12.61
CA GLY A 94 18.00 -0.85 11.30
C GLY A 94 17.46 -2.06 10.51
N LYS A 95 17.19 -3.16 11.23
CA LYS A 95 16.63 -4.40 10.67
C LYS A 95 15.22 -4.25 10.09
N TYR A 96 14.32 -3.57 10.80
CA TYR A 96 12.90 -3.47 10.42
C TYR A 96 12.54 -2.19 9.66
N ARG A 97 13.38 -1.15 9.73
CA ARG A 97 13.14 0.16 9.09
C ARG A 97 12.83 0.06 7.59
N ARG A 98 13.56 -0.80 6.85
CA ARG A 98 13.33 -0.98 5.41
C ARG A 98 11.93 -1.53 5.11
N PHE A 99 11.41 -2.43 5.95
CA PHE A 99 10.05 -2.98 5.79
C PHE A 99 8.98 -1.93 6.09
N ALA A 100 9.18 -1.09 7.11
CA ALA A 100 8.26 0.01 7.41
C ALA A 100 8.19 1.03 6.26
N TRP A 101 9.34 1.43 5.72
CA TRP A 101 9.39 2.32 4.54
C TRP A 101 8.74 1.69 3.32
N ALA A 102 8.92 0.39 3.10
CA ALA A 102 8.26 -0.31 1.99
C ALA A 102 6.73 -0.30 2.15
N GLY A 103 6.23 -0.55 3.37
CA GLY A 103 4.81 -0.42 3.70
C GLY A 103 4.27 1.00 3.49
N PHE A 104 5.08 2.02 3.78
CA PHE A 104 4.71 3.40 3.52
C PHE A 104 4.62 3.68 2.00
N LEU A 105 5.64 3.29 1.26
CA LEU A 105 5.76 3.55 -0.18
C LEU A 105 4.65 2.86 -0.99
N ILE A 106 4.23 1.65 -0.60
CA ILE A 106 3.15 0.95 -1.32
C ILE A 106 1.81 1.69 -1.22
N ARG A 107 1.58 2.51 -0.19
CA ARG A 107 0.38 3.36 -0.10
C ARG A 107 0.35 4.43 -1.20
N PHE A 108 1.51 4.99 -1.58
CA PHE A 108 1.58 5.91 -2.72
C PHE A 108 1.34 5.18 -4.04
N PHE A 109 1.84 3.95 -4.18
CA PHE A 109 1.54 3.15 -5.37
C PHE A 109 0.03 2.87 -5.47
N PHE A 110 -0.63 2.51 -4.37
CA PHE A 110 -2.09 2.28 -4.35
C PHE A 110 -2.87 3.56 -4.65
N LEU A 111 -2.39 4.72 -4.20
CA LEU A 111 -2.97 6.01 -4.60
C LEU A 111 -2.86 6.21 -6.11
N ILE A 112 -1.68 5.99 -6.71
CA ILE A 112 -1.47 6.15 -8.15
C ILE A 112 -2.37 5.20 -8.94
N THR A 113 -2.47 3.94 -8.54
CA THR A 113 -3.34 2.97 -9.23
C THR A 113 -4.82 3.30 -9.06
N SER A 114 -5.23 3.84 -7.91
CA SER A 114 -6.58 4.37 -7.71
C SER A 114 -6.89 5.56 -8.63
N LEU A 115 -5.95 6.48 -8.80
CA LEU A 115 -6.12 7.61 -9.73
C LEU A 115 -6.17 7.13 -11.18
N LEU A 116 -5.30 6.17 -11.54
CA LEU A 116 -5.29 5.57 -12.87
C LEU A 116 -6.61 4.86 -13.16
N LYS A 117 -7.17 4.14 -12.19
CA LYS A 117 -8.51 3.55 -12.28
C LYS A 117 -9.56 4.61 -12.59
N THR A 118 -9.60 5.70 -11.82
CA THR A 118 -10.54 6.81 -12.07
C THR A 118 -10.40 7.38 -13.48
N LEU A 119 -9.18 7.53 -13.98
CA LEU A 119 -8.93 8.00 -15.35
C LEU A 119 -9.43 6.99 -16.39
N ILE A 120 -9.16 5.69 -16.20
CA ILE A 120 -9.63 4.62 -17.09
C ILE A 120 -11.16 4.60 -17.13
N ASP A 121 -11.81 4.65 -15.97
CA ASP A 121 -13.27 4.68 -15.87
C ASP A 121 -13.82 5.92 -16.59
N SER A 122 -13.18 7.10 -16.47
CA SER A 122 -13.63 8.33 -17.17
C SER A 122 -13.44 8.35 -18.69
N VAL A 123 -12.59 7.47 -19.23
CA VAL A 123 -12.32 7.38 -20.69
C VAL A 123 -13.17 6.29 -21.34
N ILE A 124 -13.45 5.22 -20.61
CA ILE A 124 -14.20 4.06 -21.11
C ILE A 124 -15.72 4.26 -20.98
N TYR A 125 -16.19 5.00 -19.97
CA TYR A 125 -17.61 5.29 -19.69
C TYR A 125 -17.91 6.78 -19.75
#